data_AF-A0A0R2WVA8-F1
#
_entry.id   AF-A0A0R2WVA8-F1
#
_cell.length_a   1.000
_cell.length_b   1.000
_cell.length_c   1.000
_cell.angle_alpha   90.00
_cell.angle_beta   90.00
_cell.angle_gamma   90.00
#
_symmetry.space_group_name_H-M   'P 1'
#
loop_
_entity.id
_entity.type
_entity.pdbx_description
1 polymer ?
#
loop_
_entity_poly.entity_id
_entity_poly.type
_entity_poly.pdbx_seq_one_letter_code
_entity_poly.pdbx_strand_id
1 'polypeptide(L)'
;MKNLTFLEFQNKKYSESEYLDKMLILGDSLIFGTSFFINNASYKNTIASGTFSNIRSIELKRKISDYYEVYGEKLRDNNKILDDVRVYYFVNTFPKPQGWFKKRSDNKDSDKIIEYYKKNGLFDESLLSKKFIIYNQEAKSLVEIYLRLMKTFQKNNQELIKLVESKIKN
;
A
#
# COMPACT_ATOMS: atom_id res chain seq x y z
N MET A 1 -3.38 -11.04 -1.41
CA MET A 1 -2.91 -11.72 -0.19
C MET A 1 -3.57 -13.10 -0.10
N LYS A 2 -2.79 -14.18 0.05
CA LYS A 2 -3.24 -15.58 -0.20
C LYS A 2 -3.71 -16.30 1.08
N ASN A 3 -4.92 -16.00 1.53
CA ASN A 3 -5.58 -16.74 2.61
C ASN A 3 -5.78 -18.24 2.29
N LEU A 4 -5.87 -18.59 0.99
CA LEU A 4 -6.05 -19.96 0.55
C LEU A 4 -4.93 -20.89 1.04
N THR A 5 -3.67 -20.49 0.94
CA THR A 5 -2.53 -21.32 1.38
C THR A 5 -2.56 -21.58 2.88
N PHE A 6 -2.97 -20.59 3.68
CA PHE A 6 -3.18 -20.75 5.12
C PHE A 6 -4.34 -21.72 5.41
N LEU A 7 -5.47 -21.61 4.70
CA LEU A 7 -6.60 -22.52 4.86
C LEU A 7 -6.26 -23.95 4.43
N GLU A 8 -5.46 -24.14 3.39
CA GLU A 8 -4.96 -25.46 2.98
C GLU A 8 -4.10 -26.10 4.07
N PHE A 9 -3.23 -25.32 4.71
CA PHE A 9 -2.45 -25.77 5.87
C PHE A 9 -3.33 -26.16 7.05
N GLN A 10 -4.32 -25.33 7.43
CA GLN A 10 -5.27 -25.65 8.51
C GLN A 10 -6.08 -26.92 8.22
N ASN A 11 -6.34 -27.20 6.94
CA ASN A 11 -7.00 -28.44 6.48
C ASN A 11 -6.02 -29.62 6.28
N LYS A 12 -4.82 -29.56 6.85
CA LYS A 12 -3.79 -30.61 6.82
C LYS A 12 -3.33 -31.03 5.42
N LYS A 13 -3.48 -30.15 4.41
CA LYS A 13 -2.94 -30.41 3.06
C LYS A 13 -1.43 -30.22 2.97
N TYR A 14 -0.84 -29.49 3.91
CA TYR A 14 0.60 -29.29 4.04
C TYR A 14 1.03 -29.59 5.47
N SER A 15 2.23 -30.13 5.61
CA SER A 15 2.95 -30.06 6.88
C SER A 15 3.31 -28.60 7.22
N GLU A 16 3.65 -28.36 8.49
CA GLU A 16 4.08 -27.04 8.94
C GLU A 16 5.31 -26.54 8.18
N SER A 17 6.32 -27.39 7.97
CA SER A 17 7.53 -27.01 7.24
C SER A 17 7.20 -26.64 5.79
N GLU A 18 6.38 -27.43 5.10
CA GLU A 18 5.96 -27.14 3.72
C GLU A 18 5.17 -25.83 3.64
N TYR A 19 4.28 -25.58 4.61
CA TYR A 19 3.54 -24.33 4.69
C TYR A 19 4.49 -23.13 4.88
N LEU A 20 5.41 -23.20 5.85
CA LEU A 20 6.36 -22.13 6.13
C LEU A 20 7.27 -21.84 4.94
N ASP A 21 7.78 -22.86 4.25
CA ASP A 21 8.61 -22.65 3.06
C ASP A 21 7.83 -21.97 1.93
N LYS A 22 6.58 -22.40 1.67
CA LYS A 22 5.71 -21.73 0.69
C LYS A 22 5.46 -20.28 1.06
N MET A 23 5.15 -20.01 2.33
CA MET A 23 4.92 -18.65 2.80
C MET A 23 6.19 -17.80 2.64
N LEU A 24 7.34 -18.24 3.11
CA LEU A 24 8.59 -17.47 2.99
C LEU A 24 8.92 -17.10 1.53
N ILE A 25 8.74 -18.02 0.58
CA ILE A 25 8.90 -17.75 -0.86
C ILE A 25 7.91 -16.69 -1.35
N LEU A 26 6.64 -16.76 -0.93
CA LEU A 26 5.64 -15.73 -1.25
C LEU A 26 6.04 -14.37 -0.66
N GLY A 27 6.64 -14.37 0.53
CA GLY A 27 7.14 -13.19 1.22
C GLY A 27 8.13 -12.40 0.40
N ASP A 28 9.07 -13.07 -0.26
CA ASP A 28 10.07 -12.44 -1.13
C ASP A 28 9.43 -11.65 -2.28
N SER A 29 8.26 -12.07 -2.73
CA SER A 29 7.50 -11.40 -3.79
C SER A 29 6.47 -10.37 -3.28
N LEU A 30 6.20 -10.34 -1.96
CA LEU A 30 5.19 -9.46 -1.39
C LEU A 30 5.74 -8.03 -1.28
N ILE A 31 5.23 -7.16 -2.15
CA ILE A 31 5.58 -5.74 -2.22
C ILE A 31 4.29 -4.94 -2.13
N PHE A 32 4.15 -4.14 -1.07
CA PHE A 32 3.10 -3.14 -0.92
C PHE A 32 3.60 -2.02 0.01
N GLY A 33 2.92 -0.88 0.01
CA GLY A 33 3.37 0.35 0.68
C GLY A 33 4.17 1.30 -0.20
N THR A 34 4.23 1.07 -1.52
CA THR A 34 4.63 2.13 -2.45
C THR A 34 3.46 3.09 -2.62
N SER A 35 3.67 4.35 -2.24
CA SER A 35 2.65 5.38 -2.22
C SER A 35 2.88 6.46 -3.29
N PHE A 36 1.81 7.18 -3.67
CA PHE A 36 1.85 8.26 -4.65
C PHE A 36 1.88 9.62 -3.96
N PHE A 37 2.79 10.51 -4.38
CA PHE A 37 2.91 11.86 -3.83
C PHE A 37 2.42 12.92 -4.82
N ILE A 38 1.63 13.87 -4.34
CA ILE A 38 1.16 15.02 -5.12
C ILE A 38 1.94 16.26 -4.74
N ASN A 39 2.64 16.84 -5.72
CA ASN A 39 3.24 18.15 -5.56
C ASN A 39 2.15 19.24 -5.69
N ASN A 40 1.93 20.00 -4.60
CA ASN A 40 0.96 21.11 -4.57
C ASN A 40 1.61 22.51 -4.50
N ALA A 41 2.92 22.63 -4.69
CA ALA A 41 3.62 23.91 -4.62
C ALA A 41 3.08 24.93 -5.63
N SER A 42 2.88 24.52 -6.88
CA SER A 42 2.34 25.39 -7.94
C SER A 42 0.90 25.86 -7.63
N TYR A 43 0.09 25.00 -7.03
CA TYR A 43 -1.26 25.36 -6.58
C TYR A 43 -1.20 26.43 -5.48
N LYS A 44 -0.39 26.20 -4.44
CA LYS A 44 -0.20 27.14 -3.34
C LYS A 44 0.33 28.50 -3.82
N ASN A 45 1.29 28.49 -4.74
CA ASN A 45 1.85 29.73 -5.31
C ASN A 45 0.78 30.51 -6.09
N THR A 46 -0.06 29.82 -6.87
CA THR A 46 -1.16 30.44 -7.62
C THR A 46 -2.20 31.07 -6.69
N ILE A 47 -2.46 30.49 -5.51
CA ILE A 47 -3.30 31.12 -4.48
C ILE A 47 -2.60 32.34 -3.89
N ALA A 48 -1.35 32.19 -3.43
CA ALA A 48 -0.60 33.25 -2.75
C ALA A 48 -0.38 34.49 -3.63
N SER A 49 -0.21 34.31 -4.94
CA SER A 49 -0.08 35.41 -5.89
C SER A 49 -1.41 36.07 -6.27
N GLY A 50 -2.55 35.57 -5.76
CA GLY A 50 -3.90 36.02 -6.15
C GLY A 50 -4.34 35.57 -7.54
N THR A 51 -3.47 34.91 -8.30
CA THR A 51 -3.75 34.44 -9.67
C THR A 51 -4.91 33.43 -9.70
N PHE A 52 -5.05 32.62 -8.64
CA PHE A 52 -6.14 31.65 -8.52
C PHE A 52 -7.51 32.33 -8.53
N SER A 53 -7.62 33.51 -7.91
CA SER A 53 -8.85 34.29 -7.86
C SER A 53 -9.29 34.76 -9.25
N ASN A 54 -8.34 34.95 -10.17
CA ASN A 54 -8.60 35.40 -11.55
C ASN A 54 -9.21 34.31 -12.45
N ILE A 55 -9.27 33.05 -12.00
CA ILE A 55 -9.99 31.99 -12.72
C ILE A 55 -11.48 32.35 -12.75
N ARG A 56 -11.97 32.75 -13.94
CA ARG A 56 -13.36 33.18 -14.16
C ARG A 56 -14.37 32.03 -13.99
N SER A 57 -13.99 30.82 -14.37
CA SER A 57 -14.86 29.65 -14.23
C SER A 57 -14.91 29.19 -12.78
N ILE A 58 -16.06 29.40 -12.12
CA ILE A 58 -16.33 28.93 -10.75
C ILE A 58 -16.16 27.41 -10.67
N GLU A 59 -16.65 26.68 -11.68
CA GLU A 59 -16.51 25.23 -11.74
C GLU A 59 -15.05 24.78 -11.77
N LEU A 60 -14.22 25.38 -12.63
CA LEU A 60 -12.80 25.06 -12.73
C LEU A 60 -12.07 25.37 -11.42
N LYS A 61 -12.35 26.55 -10.84
CA LYS A 61 -11.79 26.95 -9.55
C LYS A 61 -12.12 25.93 -8.46
N ARG A 62 -13.40 25.53 -8.35
CA ARG A 62 -13.84 24.53 -7.37
C ARG A 62 -13.17 23.18 -7.59
N LYS A 63 -13.14 22.66 -8.83
CA LYS A 63 -12.49 21.37 -9.12
C LYS A 63 -11.00 21.37 -8.80
N ILE A 64 -10.27 22.46 -9.06
CA ILE A 64 -8.85 22.57 -8.71
C ILE A 64 -8.68 22.60 -7.18
N SER A 65 -9.50 23.36 -6.46
CA SER A 65 -9.49 23.40 -4.98
C SER A 65 -9.75 22.01 -4.39
N ASP A 66 -10.85 21.37 -4.79
CA ASP A 66 -11.24 20.04 -4.32
C ASP A 66 -10.12 19.03 -4.56
N TYR A 67 -9.46 19.10 -5.73
CA TYR A 67 -8.37 18.21 -6.09
C TYR A 67 -7.18 18.30 -5.13
N TYR A 68 -6.68 19.50 -4.85
CA TYR A 68 -5.48 19.68 -4.04
C TYR A 68 -5.75 19.66 -2.53
N GLU A 69 -6.89 20.17 -2.08
CA GLU A 69 -7.20 20.34 -0.67
C GLU A 69 -7.95 19.15 -0.10
N VAL A 70 -8.93 18.60 -0.81
CA VAL A 70 -9.74 17.48 -0.30
C VAL A 70 -9.12 16.15 -0.69
N TYR A 71 -8.93 15.92 -1.99
CA TYR A 71 -8.40 14.65 -2.45
C TYR A 71 -6.93 14.51 -2.07
N GLY A 72 -6.13 15.55 -2.29
CA GLY A 72 -4.70 15.58 -1.95
C GLY A 72 -4.42 15.20 -0.49
N GLU A 73 -5.19 15.75 0.46
CA GLU A 73 -5.06 15.39 1.87
C GLU A 73 -5.48 13.94 2.15
N LYS A 74 -6.61 13.49 1.59
CA LYS A 74 -7.03 12.09 1.71
C LYS A 74 -5.96 11.13 1.23
N LEU A 75 -5.27 11.45 0.14
CA LEU A 75 -4.17 10.62 -0.36
C LEU A 75 -3.00 10.60 0.60
N ARG A 76 -2.55 11.76 1.08
CA ARG A 76 -1.45 11.87 2.04
C ARG A 76 -1.73 11.00 3.28
N ASP A 77 -2.94 11.08 3.81
CA ASP A 77 -3.31 10.34 5.01
C ASP A 77 -3.39 8.83 4.73
N ASN A 78 -3.91 8.43 3.55
CA ASN A 78 -3.90 7.03 3.13
C ASN A 78 -2.49 6.48 2.91
N ASN A 79 -1.55 7.30 2.40
CA ASN A 79 -0.15 6.89 2.24
C ASN A 79 0.48 6.57 3.60
N LYS A 80 0.25 7.43 4.60
CA LYS A 80 0.71 7.18 5.97
C LYS A 80 0.14 5.88 6.53
N ILE A 81 -1.17 5.66 6.36
CA ILE A 81 -1.82 4.41 6.78
C ILE A 81 -1.20 3.20 6.08
N LEU A 82 -0.91 3.28 4.77
CA LEU A 82 -0.27 2.18 4.06
C LEU A 82 1.13 1.87 4.58
N ASP A 83 1.92 2.90 4.90
CA ASP A 83 3.25 2.72 5.48
C ASP A 83 3.16 2.05 6.86
N ASP A 84 2.26 2.54 7.72
CA ASP A 84 2.03 1.99 9.06
C ASP A 84 1.57 0.51 8.99
N VAL A 85 0.60 0.21 8.12
CA VAL A 85 0.08 -1.14 7.88
C VAL A 85 1.17 -2.07 7.36
N ARG A 86 2.01 -1.59 6.45
CA ARG A 86 3.13 -2.37 5.92
C ARG A 86 4.06 -2.78 7.06
N VAL A 87 4.50 -1.83 7.89
CA VAL A 87 5.39 -2.13 9.03
C VAL A 87 4.70 -3.11 9.99
N TYR A 88 3.48 -2.80 10.41
CA TYR A 88 2.72 -3.63 11.35
C TYR A 88 2.50 -5.06 10.82
N TYR A 89 2.11 -5.22 9.56
CA TYR A 89 1.87 -6.51 8.94
C TYR A 89 3.15 -7.36 8.88
N PHE A 90 4.28 -6.79 8.46
CA PHE A 90 5.53 -7.55 8.42
C PHE A 90 6.07 -7.89 9.80
N VAL A 91 5.89 -7.04 10.81
CA VAL A 91 6.35 -7.36 12.17
C VAL A 91 5.49 -8.46 12.81
N ASN A 92 4.17 -8.36 12.70
CA ASN A 92 3.26 -9.20 13.49
C ASN A 92 2.69 -10.40 12.73
N THR A 93 2.66 -10.35 11.40
CA THR A 93 1.97 -11.36 10.59
C THR A 93 2.94 -12.11 9.68
N PHE A 94 3.91 -11.39 9.12
CA PHE A 94 4.80 -11.93 8.10
C PHE A 94 6.24 -11.50 8.34
N PRO A 95 6.88 -11.98 9.43
CA PRO A 95 8.27 -11.64 9.69
C PRO A 95 9.13 -12.06 8.49
N LYS A 96 10.04 -11.16 8.09
CA LYS A 96 11.04 -11.40 7.04
C LYS A 96 12.41 -11.47 7.70
N PRO A 97 12.87 -12.67 8.12
CA PRO A 97 14.15 -12.83 8.82
C PRO A 97 15.35 -12.28 8.05
N GLN A 98 15.29 -12.30 6.71
CA GLN A 98 16.28 -11.75 5.80
C GLN A 98 16.26 -10.22 5.68
N GLY A 99 15.26 -9.55 6.24
CA GLY A 99 15.00 -8.12 6.07
C GLY A 99 14.12 -7.81 4.85
N TRP A 100 13.60 -6.59 4.77
CA TRP A 100 12.54 -6.25 3.80
C TRP A 100 13.00 -6.14 2.34
N PHE A 101 14.25 -5.74 2.13
CA PHE A 101 14.80 -5.47 0.79
C PHE A 101 15.73 -6.57 0.28
N LYS A 102 15.88 -7.66 1.03
CA LYS A 102 16.71 -8.80 0.63
C LYS A 102 15.82 -9.95 0.18
N LYS A 103 16.18 -10.62 -0.92
CA LYS A 103 15.59 -11.90 -1.27
C LYS A 103 16.38 -13.02 -0.60
N ARG A 104 15.73 -14.18 -0.42
CA ARG A 104 16.40 -15.37 0.13
C ARG A 104 17.62 -15.80 -0.71
N SER A 105 17.56 -15.61 -2.03
CA SER A 105 18.68 -15.90 -2.96
C SER A 105 19.93 -15.06 -2.74
N ASP A 106 19.81 -13.90 -2.08
CA ASP A 106 20.84 -12.86 -2.12
C ASP A 106 21.89 -13.03 -1.00
N ASN A 107 21.67 -13.92 -0.02
CA ASN A 107 22.53 -14.02 1.15
C ASN A 107 22.50 -15.40 1.82
N LYS A 108 23.66 -16.06 1.93
CA LYS A 108 23.81 -17.36 2.62
C LYS A 108 23.44 -17.31 4.11
N ASP A 109 23.52 -16.14 4.75
CA ASP A 109 23.12 -15.99 6.15
C ASP A 109 21.61 -15.98 6.35
N SER A 110 20.82 -15.65 5.31
CA SER A 110 19.36 -15.64 5.38
C SER A 110 18.79 -17.02 5.71
N ASP A 111 19.35 -18.08 5.12
CA ASP A 111 18.90 -19.45 5.41
C ASP A 111 19.17 -19.84 6.86
N LYS A 112 20.30 -19.45 7.44
CA LYS A 112 20.62 -19.71 8.85
C LYS A 112 19.64 -19.01 9.79
N ILE A 113 19.29 -17.76 9.50
CA ILE A 113 18.33 -17.00 10.32
C ILE A 113 16.93 -17.60 10.17
N ILE A 114 16.50 -17.96 8.95
CA ILE A 114 15.21 -18.63 8.72
C ILE A 114 15.15 -19.95 9.50
N GLU A 115 16.22 -20.75 9.46
CA GLU A 115 16.31 -22.00 10.19
C GLU A 115 16.23 -21.77 11.71
N TYR A 116 16.90 -20.73 12.22
CA TYR A 116 16.78 -20.31 13.61
C TYR A 116 15.33 -19.96 13.97
N TYR A 117 14.62 -19.21 13.12
CA TYR A 117 13.20 -18.87 13.35
C TYR A 117 12.32 -20.12 13.41
N LYS A 118 12.51 -21.06 12.49
CA LYS A 118 11.75 -22.33 12.48
C LYS A 118 12.03 -23.15 13.73
N LYS A 119 13.29 -23.34 14.11
CA LYS A 119 13.70 -24.17 15.26
C LYS A 119 13.23 -23.62 16.60
N ASN A 120 13.06 -22.31 16.71
CA ASN A 120 12.69 -21.64 17.97
C ASN A 120 11.22 -21.18 18.00
N GLY A 121 10.37 -21.65 17.07
CA GLY A 121 8.94 -21.32 17.08
C GLY A 121 8.63 -19.84 16.83
N LEU A 122 9.52 -19.08 16.20
CA LEU A 122 9.33 -17.64 16.00
C LEU A 122 8.23 -17.30 14.97
N PHE A 123 7.65 -18.31 14.32
CA PHE A 123 6.51 -18.16 13.42
C PHE A 123 5.16 -18.45 14.08
N ASP A 124 5.15 -18.94 15.32
CA ASP A 124 3.94 -19.41 16.02
C ASP A 124 2.91 -18.30 16.20
N GLU A 125 3.38 -17.11 16.55
CA GLU A 125 2.53 -15.93 16.76
C GLU A 125 2.23 -15.15 15.46
N SER A 126 2.88 -15.51 14.34
CA SER A 126 2.79 -14.80 13.06
C SER A 126 2.19 -15.67 11.95
N LEU A 127 3.01 -16.36 11.15
CA LEU A 127 2.57 -17.16 10.00
C LEU A 127 1.68 -18.34 10.40
N LEU A 128 1.93 -18.94 11.57
CA LEU A 128 1.17 -20.11 12.05
C LEU A 128 -0.05 -19.71 12.89
N SER A 129 -0.14 -18.44 13.29
CA SER A 129 -1.21 -17.93 14.13
C SER A 129 -2.55 -17.93 13.42
N LYS A 130 -3.62 -18.31 14.12
CA LYS A 130 -5.00 -18.16 13.60
C LYS A 130 -5.38 -16.70 13.32
N LYS A 131 -4.70 -15.74 13.97
CA LYS A 131 -4.88 -14.30 13.70
C LYS A 131 -4.30 -13.88 12.34
N PHE A 132 -3.46 -14.70 11.72
CA PHE A 132 -2.87 -14.44 10.41
C PHE A 132 -3.93 -14.03 9.38
N ILE A 133 -5.04 -14.77 9.31
CA ILE A 133 -6.10 -14.50 8.32
C ILE A 133 -6.79 -13.15 8.53
N ILE A 134 -6.93 -12.72 9.80
CA ILE A 134 -7.56 -11.44 10.16
C ILE A 134 -6.68 -10.30 9.69
N TYR A 135 -5.40 -10.31 10.08
CA TYR A 135 -4.44 -9.27 9.68
C TYR A 135 -4.21 -9.22 8.18
N ASN A 136 -4.19 -10.37 7.51
CA ASN A 136 -4.06 -10.44 6.06
C ASN A 136 -5.28 -9.85 5.33
N GLN A 137 -6.48 -10.03 5.88
CA GLN A 137 -7.69 -9.43 5.34
C GLN A 137 -7.74 -7.93 5.57
N GLU A 138 -7.33 -7.46 6.76
CA GLU A 138 -7.25 -6.04 7.09
C GLU A 138 -6.24 -5.30 6.21
N ALA A 139 -5.02 -5.83 6.09
CA ALA A 139 -4.00 -5.26 5.21
C ALA A 139 -4.47 -5.23 3.75
N LYS A 140 -5.15 -6.28 3.27
CA LYS A 140 -5.76 -6.31 1.94
C LYS A 140 -6.81 -5.20 1.78
N SER A 141 -7.70 -5.03 2.74
CA SER A 141 -8.74 -4.00 2.68
C SER A 141 -8.16 -2.59 2.61
N LEU A 142 -7.10 -2.31 3.37
CA LEU A 142 -6.43 -0.99 3.36
C LEU A 142 -5.73 -0.72 2.02
N VAL A 143 -5.08 -1.74 1.45
CA VAL A 143 -4.53 -1.65 0.09
C VAL A 143 -5.63 -1.42 -0.95
N GLU A 144 -6.78 -2.10 -0.83
CA GLU A 144 -7.91 -1.89 -1.73
C GLU A 144 -8.50 -0.48 -1.65
N ILE A 145 -8.57 0.11 -0.45
CA ILE A 145 -9.01 1.50 -0.26
C ILE A 145 -8.07 2.46 -0.99
N TYR A 146 -6.76 2.29 -0.82
CA TYR A 146 -5.77 3.09 -1.55
C TYR A 146 -5.94 2.95 -3.07
N LEU A 147 -6.10 1.73 -3.59
CA LEU A 147 -6.30 1.50 -5.02
C LEU A 147 -7.59 2.16 -5.54
N ARG A 148 -8.67 2.16 -4.76
CA ARG A 148 -9.92 2.88 -5.10
C ARG A 148 -9.71 4.39 -5.11
N LEU A 149 -8.96 4.93 -4.16
CA LEU A 149 -8.61 6.34 -4.13
C LEU A 149 -7.80 6.72 -5.37
N MET A 150 -6.82 5.90 -5.76
CA MET A 150 -6.03 6.14 -6.98
C MET A 150 -6.85 6.16 -8.27
N LYS A 151 -7.83 5.27 -8.39
CA LYS A 151 -8.79 5.34 -9.51
C LYS A 151 -9.61 6.63 -9.51
N THR A 152 -10.01 7.10 -8.32
CA THR A 152 -10.75 8.37 -8.16
C THR A 152 -9.90 9.55 -8.59
N PHE A 153 -8.63 9.58 -8.17
CA PHE A 153 -7.66 10.60 -8.59
C PHE A 153 -7.44 10.61 -10.10
N GLN A 154 -7.27 9.44 -10.70
CA GLN A 154 -7.11 9.33 -12.15
C GLN A 154 -8.32 9.88 -12.90
N LYS A 155 -9.53 9.59 -12.41
CA LYS A 155 -10.77 10.15 -12.98
C LYS A 155 -10.81 11.68 -12.84
N ASN A 156 -10.51 12.20 -11.65
CA ASN A 156 -10.47 13.65 -11.42
C ASN A 156 -9.43 14.36 -12.29
N ASN A 157 -8.25 13.75 -12.50
CA ASN A 157 -7.23 14.26 -13.42
C ASN A 157 -7.78 14.40 -14.84
N GLN A 158 -8.43 13.34 -15.34
CA GLN A 158 -9.01 13.35 -16.69
C GLN A 158 -10.11 14.41 -16.84
N GLU A 159 -10.96 14.59 -15.84
CA GLU A 159 -11.99 15.62 -15.86
C GLU A 159 -11.40 17.04 -15.83
N LEU A 160 -10.39 17.27 -14.99
CA LEU A 160 -9.68 18.55 -14.92
C LEU A 160 -9.00 18.90 -16.24
N ILE A 161 -8.29 17.94 -16.85
CA ILE A 161 -7.62 18.14 -18.15
C ILE A 161 -8.66 18.54 -19.21
N LYS A 162 -9.76 17.80 -19.33
CA LYS A 162 -10.83 18.12 -20.28
C LYS A 162 -11.42 19.51 -20.06
N LEU A 163 -11.64 19.89 -18.79
CA LEU A 163 -12.18 21.20 -18.46
C LEU A 163 -11.19 22.31 -18.84
N VAL A 164 -9.90 22.14 -18.53
CA VAL A 164 -8.85 23.10 -18.92
C VAL A 164 -8.76 23.24 -20.44
N GLU A 165 -8.70 22.13 -21.18
CA GLU A 165 -8.64 22.14 -22.65
C GLU A 165 -9.86 22.84 -23.28
N SER A 166 -11.05 22.66 -22.71
CA SER A 166 -12.27 23.33 -23.19
C SER A 166 -12.25 24.85 -23.02
N LYS A 167 -11.43 25.36 -22.10
CA LYS A 167 -11.31 26.80 -21.82
C LYS A 167 -10.12 27.46 -22.52
N ILE A 168 -9.16 26.68 -23.03
CA ILE A 168 -8.03 27.17 -23.83
C ILE A 168 -8.40 27.33 -25.32
N LYS A 169 -9.39 26.56 -25.80
CA LYS A 169 -9.84 26.59 -27.20
C LYS A 169 -10.85 27.71 -27.54
N ASN A 170 -11.12 28.61 -26.59
CA ASN A 170 -11.95 29.81 -26.75
C ASN A 170 -11.12 31.05 -26.46
#